data_AF-A0A7G9LEG6-F1
#
_entry.id   AF-A0A7G9LEG6-F1
#
_cell.length_a   1.000
_cell.length_b   1.000
_cell.length_c   1.000
_cell.angle_alpha   90.00
_cell.angle_beta   90.00
_cell.angle_gamma   90.00
#
_symmetry.space_group_name_H-M   'P 1'
#
loop_
_entity.id
_entity.type
_entity.pdbx_description
1 polymer ?
#
loop_
_entity_poly.entity_id
_entity_poly.type
_entity_poly.pdbx_seq_one_letter_code
_entity_poly.pdbx_strand_id
1 'polypeptide(L)'
;MEVAVLAVIFGSIFGVFYLYFSTRNKERMALIEKGADASIFMTNQNRKAAPFWKVLILNLGLLAMGIGVGILLGSLLSYNFGYSGDWQNRPDNYISSETLYAASIFLCAGGSLLVGFKQTKKLDKE
;
A
#
# COMPACT_ATOMS: atom_id res chain seq x y z
N MET A 1 -1.25 -32.94 -18.29
CA MET A 1 -1.04 -32.66 -16.84
C MET A 1 -1.27 -31.20 -16.46
N GLU A 2 -1.15 -30.22 -17.37
CA GLU A 2 -1.29 -28.79 -17.06
C GLU A 2 -2.73 -28.36 -16.69
N VAL A 3 -3.74 -28.94 -17.33
CA VAL A 3 -5.16 -28.63 -17.05
C VAL A 3 -5.58 -29.03 -15.63
N ALA A 4 -5.02 -30.12 -15.10
CA ALA A 4 -5.30 -30.58 -13.74
C ALA A 4 -4.75 -29.60 -12.68
N VAL A 5 -3.56 -29.03 -12.92
CA VAL A 5 -2.95 -28.04 -12.01
C VAL A 5 -3.79 -26.76 -11.98
N LEU A 6 -4.25 -26.27 -13.14
CA LEU A 6 -5.14 -25.10 -13.21
C LEU A 6 -6.48 -25.36 -12.50
N ALA A 7 -7.10 -26.53 -12.70
CA ALA A 7 -8.35 -26.89 -12.04
C ALA A 7 -8.23 -26.95 -10.51
N VAL A 8 -7.11 -27.45 -9.98
CA VAL A 8 -6.85 -27.50 -8.53
C VAL A 8 -6.60 -26.10 -7.95
N ILE A 9 -5.87 -25.24 -8.67
CA ILE A 9 -5.64 -23.85 -8.22
C ILE A 9 -6.96 -23.07 -8.19
N PHE A 10 -7.74 -23.10 -9.27
CA PHE A 10 -9.04 -22.42 -9.29
C PHE A 10 -10.04 -23.03 -8.31
N GLY A 11 -10.07 -24.36 -8.19
CA GLY A 11 -10.96 -25.06 -7.25
C GLY A 11 -10.62 -24.79 -5.78
N SER A 12 -9.34 -24.69 -5.42
CA SER A 12 -8.92 -24.38 -4.05
C SER A 12 -9.22 -22.92 -3.68
N ILE A 13 -8.94 -21.97 -4.57
CA ILE A 13 -9.31 -20.56 -4.37
C ILE A 13 -10.83 -20.44 -4.20
N PHE A 14 -11.61 -21.03 -5.12
CA PHE A 14 -13.06 -21.02 -5.05
C PHE A 14 -13.58 -21.69 -3.77
N GLY A 15 -13.00 -22.82 -3.37
CA GLY A 15 -13.34 -23.55 -2.14
C GLY A 15 -13.10 -22.73 -0.86
N VAL A 16 -11.97 -22.02 -0.78
CA VAL A 16 -11.66 -21.14 0.36
C VAL A 16 -12.63 -19.96 0.42
N PHE A 17 -12.91 -19.30 -0.71
CA PHE A 17 -13.88 -18.20 -0.76
C PHE A 17 -15.30 -18.68 -0.43
N TYR A 18 -15.71 -19.83 -0.96
CA TYR A 18 -17.01 -20.44 -0.68
C TYR A 18 -17.18 -20.76 0.82
N LEU A 19 -16.17 -21.40 1.43
CA LEU A 19 -16.19 -21.67 2.87
C LEU A 19 -16.20 -20.39 3.70
N TYR A 20 -15.42 -19.37 3.34
CA TYR A 20 -15.39 -18.09 4.06
C TYR A 20 -16.76 -17.39 4.06
N PHE A 21 -17.41 -17.30 2.89
CA PHE A 21 -18.75 -16.72 2.77
C PHE A 21 -19.83 -17.57 3.45
N SER A 22 -19.76 -18.90 3.31
CA SER A 22 -20.72 -19.83 3.90
C SER A 22 -20.64 -19.85 5.43
N THR A 23 -19.43 -19.76 6.00
CA THR A 23 -19.20 -19.74 7.45
C THR A 23 -19.77 -18.46 8.07
N ARG A 24 -19.52 -17.28 7.48
CA ARG A 24 -20.08 -16.01 7.98
C ARG A 24 -21.60 -15.93 7.90
N ASN A 25 -22.22 -16.53 6.88
CA ASN A 25 -23.68 -16.52 6.77
C ASN A 25 -24.32 -17.42 7.84
N LYS A 26 -23.71 -18.57 8.14
CA LYS A 26 -24.16 -19.50 9.19
C LYS A 26 -23.95 -18.93 10.60
N GLU A 27 -22.85 -18.23 10.85
CA GLU A 27 -22.60 -17.55 12.14
C GLU A 27 -23.66 -16.47 12.44
N ARG A 28 -24.07 -15.69 11.44
CA ARG A 28 -25.08 -14.64 11.61
C ARG A 28 -26.48 -15.22 11.85
N MET A 29 -26.84 -16.31 11.18
CA MET A 29 -28.13 -16.98 11.39
C MET A 29 -28.21 -17.67 12.76
N ALA A 30 -27.13 -18.31 13.22
CA ALA A 30 -27.05 -18.94 14.53
C ALA A 30 -27.17 -17.93 15.70
N LEU A 31 -26.75 -16.68 15.50
CA LEU A 31 -26.92 -15.60 16.48
C LEU A 31 -28.35 -15.03 16.51
N ILE A 32 -29.05 -15.05 15.36
CA ILE A 32 -30.48 -14.68 15.27
C ILE A 32 -31.36 -15.76 15.91
N GLU A 33 -31.07 -17.05 15.68
CA GLU A 33 -31.83 -18.18 16.24
C GLU A 33 -31.62 -18.37 17.76
N LYS A 34 -30.49 -17.91 18.31
CA LYS A 34 -30.23 -17.95 19.76
C LYS A 34 -30.81 -16.78 20.56
N GLY A 35 -31.59 -15.89 19.93
CA GLY A 35 -32.26 -14.79 20.63
C GLY A 35 -31.32 -13.74 21.23
N ALA A 36 -30.10 -13.62 20.71
CA ALA A 36 -29.18 -12.56 21.11
C ALA A 36 -29.64 -11.25 20.46
N ASP A 37 -30.22 -10.39 21.29
CA ASP A 37 -30.68 -9.03 21.04
C ASP A 37 -29.87 -8.30 19.95
N ALA A 38 -30.57 -7.84 18.90
CA ALA A 38 -30.01 -7.09 17.77
C ALA A 38 -29.33 -5.75 18.19
N SER A 39 -29.42 -5.39 19.48
CA SER A 39 -28.69 -4.29 20.10
C SER A 39 -27.16 -4.49 20.13
N ILE A 40 -26.63 -5.72 20.21
CA ILE A 40 -25.17 -5.97 20.21
C ILE A 40 -24.54 -5.69 18.84
N PHE A 41 -25.33 -5.79 17.76
CA PHE A 41 -24.88 -5.46 16.40
C PHE A 41 -24.98 -3.97 16.05
N MET A 42 -25.76 -3.19 16.80
CA MET A 42 -25.95 -1.75 16.53
C MET A 42 -24.95 -0.85 17.28
N THR A 43 -24.38 -1.29 18.40
CA THR A 43 -23.42 -0.47 19.19
C THR A 43 -22.08 -0.22 18.48
N ASN A 44 -21.74 -0.98 17.44
CA ASN A 44 -20.45 -0.84 16.74
C ASN A 44 -20.52 -0.12 15.39
N GLN A 45 -21.69 0.35 14.95
CA GLN A 45 -21.84 1.01 13.66
C GLN A 45 -21.40 2.49 13.69
N ASN A 46 -21.09 3.03 14.88
CA ASN A 46 -20.64 4.42 15.08
C ASN A 46 -19.16 4.55 15.47
N ARG A 47 -18.35 3.49 15.36
CA ARG A 47 -16.90 3.68 15.26
C ARG A 47 -16.58 3.83 13.79
N LYS A 48 -16.66 5.08 13.33
CA LYS A 48 -16.09 5.56 12.06
C LYS A 48 -14.57 5.37 12.10
N ALA A 49 -14.08 4.14 12.20
CA ALA A 49 -12.72 3.83 11.80
C ALA A 49 -12.61 4.39 10.39
N ALA A 50 -11.72 5.38 10.19
CA ALA A 50 -11.53 6.01 8.89
C ALA A 50 -11.47 4.88 7.86
N PRO A 51 -12.40 4.82 6.89
CA PRO A 51 -12.57 3.63 6.07
C PRO A 51 -11.21 3.30 5.50
N PHE A 52 -10.72 2.07 5.73
CA PHE A 52 -9.39 1.61 5.35
C PHE A 52 -8.98 2.05 3.93
N TRP A 53 -9.96 2.15 3.04
CA TRP A 53 -9.88 2.75 1.71
C TRP A 53 -9.37 4.19 1.64
N LYS A 54 -9.84 5.11 2.51
CA LYS A 54 -9.33 6.49 2.59
C LYS A 54 -7.87 6.53 3.00
N VAL A 55 -7.46 5.66 3.92
CA VAL A 55 -6.06 5.55 4.37
C VAL A 55 -5.17 5.06 3.23
N LEU A 56 -5.63 4.03 2.51
CA LEU A 56 -4.94 3.53 1.33
C LEU A 56 -4.83 4.59 0.23
N ILE A 57 -5.92 5.28 -0.11
CA ILE A 57 -5.92 6.34 -1.13
C ILE A 57 -4.96 7.48 -0.73
N LEU A 58 -4.96 7.88 0.55
CA LEU A 58 -4.10 8.96 1.05
C LEU A 58 -2.63 8.58 0.94
N ASN A 59 -2.24 7.41 1.45
CA ASN A 59 -0.85 6.96 1.40
C ASN A 59 -0.38 6.69 -0.04
N LEU A 60 -1.24 6.15 -0.91
CA LEU A 60 -0.92 5.96 -2.32
C LEU A 60 -0.71 7.30 -3.04
N GLY A 61 -1.55 8.29 -2.75
CA GLY A 61 -1.41 9.65 -3.30
C GLY A 61 -0.13 10.34 -2.83
N LEU A 62 0.21 10.25 -1.53
CA LEU A 62 1.47 10.79 -1.01
C LEU A 62 2.69 10.04 -1.57
N LEU A 63 2.61 8.73 -1.77
CA LEU A 63 3.68 7.97 -2.42
C LEU A 63 3.89 8.45 -3.86
N ALA A 64 2.82 8.61 -4.64
CA ALA A 64 2.90 9.12 -6.01
C ALA A 64 3.49 10.54 -6.05
N MET A 65 3.10 11.42 -5.13
CA MET A 65 3.71 12.75 -4.97
C MET A 65 5.20 12.66 -4.61
N GLY A 66 5.56 11.79 -3.66
CA GLY A 66 6.95 11.61 -3.23
C GLY A 66 7.84 11.11 -4.37
N ILE A 67 7.35 10.18 -5.19
CA ILE A 67 8.06 9.71 -6.39
C ILE A 67 8.21 10.86 -7.39
N GLY A 68 7.15 11.61 -7.68
CA GLY A 68 7.20 12.74 -8.62
C GLY A 68 8.23 13.79 -8.19
N VAL A 69 8.19 14.19 -6.92
CA VAL A 69 9.17 15.14 -6.35
C VAL A 69 10.58 14.55 -6.35
N GLY A 70 10.73 13.27 -6.02
CA GLY A 70 12.01 12.56 -6.02
C GLY A 70 12.66 12.45 -7.40
N ILE A 71 11.87 12.26 -8.47
CA ILE A 71 12.38 12.28 -9.85
C ILE A 71 12.87 13.68 -10.23
N LEU A 72 12.11 14.73 -9.89
CA LEU A 72 12.51 16.11 -10.16
C LEU A 72 13.81 16.47 -9.41
N LEU A 73 13.90 16.12 -8.13
CA LEU A 73 15.10 16.30 -7.31
C LEU A 73 16.29 15.48 -7.84
N GLY A 74 16.08 14.22 -8.19
CA GLY A 74 17.10 13.35 -8.77
C GLY A 74 17.61 13.89 -10.10
N SER A 75 16.74 14.47 -10.93
CA SER A 75 17.13 15.12 -12.19
C SER A 75 17.95 16.38 -11.95
N LEU A 76 17.60 17.21 -10.97
CA LEU A 76 18.37 18.39 -10.60
C LEU A 76 19.74 18.00 -10.03
N LEU A 77 19.80 16.99 -9.17
CA LEU A 77 21.06 16.49 -8.62
C LEU A 77 21.93 15.87 -9.73
N SER A 78 21.35 15.08 -10.63
CA SER A 78 22.09 14.50 -11.75
C SER A 78 22.60 15.56 -12.71
N TYR A 79 21.87 16.66 -12.91
CA TYR A 79 22.31 17.75 -13.77
C TYR A 79 23.48 18.55 -13.18
N ASN A 80 23.50 18.76 -11.86
CA ASN A 80 24.53 19.57 -11.19
C ASN A 80 25.73 18.75 -10.69
N PHE A 81 25.50 17.51 -10.25
CA PHE A 81 26.49 16.67 -9.56
C PHE A 81 26.72 15.31 -10.25
N GLY A 82 25.88 14.93 -11.21
CA GLY A 82 26.04 13.69 -11.95
C GLY A 82 27.17 13.77 -12.96
N TYR A 83 28.03 12.75 -12.98
CA TYR A 83 29.05 12.64 -14.01
C TYR A 83 28.44 12.11 -15.30
N SER A 84 28.58 12.85 -16.40
CA SER A 84 28.00 12.54 -17.73
C SER A 84 29.06 12.27 -18.82
N GLY A 85 30.34 12.13 -18.44
CA GLY A 85 31.43 11.89 -19.38
C GLY A 85 31.67 10.42 -19.73
N ASP A 86 32.58 10.17 -20.67
CA ASP A 86 32.96 8.81 -21.09
C ASP A 86 33.55 7.99 -19.93
N TRP A 87 33.26 6.68 -19.96
CA TRP A 87 33.77 5.69 -18.99
C TRP A 87 35.29 5.76 -18.79
N GLN A 88 36.04 6.13 -19.83
CA GLN A 88 37.51 6.19 -19.83
C GLN A 88 38.09 7.32 -18.95
N ASN A 89 37.35 8.42 -18.75
CA ASN A 89 37.84 9.64 -18.08
C ASN A 89 37.04 9.95 -16.81
N ARG A 90 36.44 8.94 -16.18
CA ARG A 90 35.65 9.13 -14.95
C ARG A 90 36.56 9.46 -13.76
N PRO A 91 36.26 10.48 -12.95
CA PRO A 91 36.97 10.70 -11.69
C PRO A 91 36.68 9.56 -10.70
N ASP A 92 37.64 9.17 -9.86
CA ASP A 92 37.47 8.03 -8.93
C ASP A 92 36.32 8.23 -7.93
N ASN A 93 35.99 9.49 -7.61
CA ASN A 93 34.94 9.93 -6.70
C ASN A 93 33.66 10.40 -7.42
N TYR A 94 33.31 9.76 -8.53
CA TYR A 94 32.07 10.05 -9.27
C TYR A 94 30.82 9.46 -8.61
N ILE A 95 29.69 10.14 -8.80
CA ILE A 95 28.37 9.64 -8.43
C ILE A 95 27.62 9.34 -9.72
N SER A 96 27.15 8.10 -9.89
CA SER A 96 26.33 7.72 -11.03
C SER A 96 24.96 8.38 -10.97
N SER A 97 24.47 8.85 -12.12
CA SER A 97 23.14 9.48 -12.26
C SER A 97 22.03 8.56 -11.73
N GLU A 98 22.13 7.27 -12.01
CA GLU A 98 21.21 6.23 -11.52
C GLU A 98 21.11 6.22 -9.99
N THR A 99 22.24 6.36 -9.28
CA THR A 99 22.26 6.43 -7.81
C THR A 99 21.53 7.67 -7.32
N LEU A 100 21.69 8.81 -7.99
CA LEU A 100 21.02 10.06 -7.63
C LEU A 100 19.51 9.98 -7.82
N TYR A 101 19.06 9.37 -8.92
CA TYR A 101 17.64 9.11 -9.15
C TYR A 101 17.07 8.14 -8.11
N ALA A 102 17.71 6.99 -7.91
CA ALA A 102 17.26 5.99 -6.96
C ALA A 102 17.20 6.56 -5.53
N ALA A 103 18.27 7.22 -5.07
CA ALA A 103 18.33 7.80 -3.73
C ALA A 103 17.26 8.88 -3.53
N SER A 104 17.09 9.77 -4.50
CA SER A 104 16.11 10.88 -4.41
C SER A 104 14.67 10.37 -4.41
N ILE A 105 14.35 9.37 -5.23
CA ILE A 105 13.03 8.73 -5.27
C ILE A 105 12.73 8.03 -3.94
N PHE A 106 13.63 7.19 -3.45
CA PHE A 106 13.40 6.46 -2.20
C PHE A 106 13.34 7.39 -0.97
N LEU A 107 14.16 8.44 -0.91
CA LEU A 107 14.10 9.42 0.16
C LEU A 107 12.79 10.21 0.14
N CYS A 108 12.39 10.76 -1.01
CA CYS A 108 11.16 11.55 -1.10
C CYS A 108 9.91 10.69 -0.92
N ALA A 109 9.86 9.47 -1.49
CA ALA A 109 8.74 8.54 -1.30
C ALA A 109 8.63 8.05 0.15
N GLY A 110 9.76 7.75 0.79
CA GLY A 110 9.79 7.41 2.21
C GLY A 110 9.33 8.57 3.09
N GLY A 111 9.84 9.78 2.82
CA GLY A 111 9.46 11.00 3.54
C GLY A 111 7.97 11.32 3.41
N SER A 112 7.40 11.23 2.20
CA SER A 112 5.98 11.48 1.98
C SER A 112 5.09 10.44 2.67
N LEU A 113 5.45 9.15 2.63
CA LEU A 113 4.72 8.11 3.37
C LEU A 113 4.77 8.30 4.88
N LEU A 114 5.90 8.74 5.45
CA LEU A 114 5.99 9.04 6.88
C LEU A 114 5.05 10.19 7.30
N VAL A 115 4.94 11.22 6.45
CA VAL A 115 3.96 12.30 6.65
C VAL A 115 2.54 11.76 6.53
N GLY A 116 2.27 10.92 5.53
CA GLY A 116 0.98 10.26 5.32
C GLY A 116 0.55 9.44 6.53
N PHE A 117 1.46 8.64 7.10
CA PHE A 117 1.21 7.86 8.31
C PHE A 117 0.85 8.73 9.51
N LYS A 118 1.55 9.86 9.71
CA LYS A 118 1.21 10.81 10.78
C LYS A 118 -0.16 11.45 10.56
N GLN A 119 -0.53 11.72 9.30
CA GLN A 119 -1.80 12.34 8.94
C GLN A 119 -2.97 11.36 9.13
N THR A 120 -2.79 10.10 8.72
CA THR A 120 -3.72 9.00 9.02
C THR A 120 -3.94 8.84 10.52
N LYS A 121 -2.87 8.86 11.32
CA LYS A 121 -2.96 8.71 12.78
C LYS A 121 -3.72 9.85 13.46
N LYS A 122 -3.77 11.04 12.84
CA LYS A 122 -4.61 12.15 13.30
C LYS A 122 -6.09 11.93 12.94
N LEU A 123 -6.37 11.45 11.73
CA LEU A 123 -7.73 11.15 11.25
C LEU A 123 -8.41 10.00 12.01
N ASP A 124 -7.65 9.08 12.59
CA ASP A 124 -8.17 7.98 13.42
C ASP A 124 -8.38 8.37 14.89
N LYS A 125 -7.88 9.55 15.28
CA LYS A 125 -8.05 10.12 16.64
C LYS A 125 -9.24 11.08 16.76
N GLU A 126 -9.90 11.41 15.65
CA GLU A 126 -11.17 12.14 15.57
C GLU A 126 -12.34 11.17 15.40
#